data_AF-A0A034VLW8-F1
#
_entry.id   AF-A0A034VLW8-F1
#
_cell.length_a   1.000
_cell.length_b   1.000
_cell.length_c   1.000
_cell.angle_alpha   90.00
_cell.angle_beta   90.00
_cell.angle_gamma   90.00
#
_symmetry.space_group_name_H-M   'P 1'
#
loop_
_entity.id
_entity.type
_entity.pdbx_description
1 polymer ?
#
loop_
_entity_poly.entity_id
_entity_poly.type
_entity_poly.pdbx_seq_one_letter_code
_entity_poly.pdbx_strand_id
1 'polypeptide(L)'
;QEWPRTTYPAYLSGWLYITNPATALRLVEQAQQTPFFWIDDTWVTGILREKLNISMQHLNAWYSANAEFMDCCVRDLKSQSSYECEYFVGPNGGDNKMLVEFLHNVEKCYFDECSKRPPEKSLKKTCVGSAKHLLPDHGSGQVKQVAL
;
A
#
# COMPACT_ATOMS: atom_id res chain seq x y z
N GLN A 1 -12.59 20.95 -9.78
CA GLN A 1 -13.41 21.52 -8.69
C GLN A 1 -12.63 21.34 -7.40
N GLU A 2 -12.49 22.41 -6.63
CA GLU A 2 -11.85 22.36 -5.30
C GLU A 2 -12.85 21.91 -4.24
N TRP A 3 -12.34 21.26 -3.19
CA TRP A 3 -13.17 20.78 -2.10
C TRP A 3 -13.50 21.94 -1.13
N PRO A 4 -14.78 22.13 -0.74
CA PRO A 4 -15.19 23.31 0.01
C PRO A 4 -14.80 23.29 1.50
N ARG A 5 -14.35 22.14 2.03
CA ARG A 5 -13.95 22.02 3.45
C ARG A 5 -12.44 22.00 3.58
N THR A 6 -11.95 22.23 4.79
CA THR A 6 -10.52 22.19 5.14
C THR A 6 -9.91 20.79 5.09
N THR A 7 -10.73 19.73 5.15
CA THR A 7 -10.27 18.33 5.14
C THR A 7 -11.16 17.48 4.25
N TYR A 8 -10.56 16.51 3.57
CA TYR A 8 -11.29 15.45 2.89
C TYR A 8 -11.99 14.52 3.89
N PRO A 9 -13.11 13.88 3.49
CA PRO A 9 -13.68 12.79 4.28
C PRO A 9 -12.68 11.64 4.39
N ALA A 10 -12.83 10.79 5.41
CA ALA A 10 -11.99 9.59 5.53
C ALA A 10 -12.14 8.71 4.28
N TYR A 11 -11.02 8.39 3.64
CA TYR A 11 -10.91 7.63 2.39
C TYR A 11 -9.76 6.59 2.48
N LEU A 12 -9.72 5.66 1.53
CA LEU A 12 -8.66 4.67 1.38
C LEU A 12 -7.68 5.14 0.30
N SER A 13 -6.40 5.24 0.62
CA SER A 13 -5.37 5.62 -0.38
C SER A 13 -5.33 4.58 -1.51
N GLY A 14 -5.55 5.02 -2.75
CA GLY A 14 -5.96 4.25 -3.95
C GLY A 14 -5.08 3.09 -4.47
N TRP A 15 -4.54 2.24 -3.61
CA TRP A 15 -3.80 1.04 -4.00
C TRP A 15 -4.72 -0.14 -4.26
N LEU A 16 -5.61 -0.41 -3.29
CA LEU A 16 -6.59 -1.49 -3.35
C LEU A 16 -7.67 -1.22 -2.32
N TYR A 17 -8.92 -1.46 -2.70
CA TYR A 17 -10.01 -1.67 -1.77
C TYR A 17 -10.82 -2.88 -2.22
N ILE A 18 -11.46 -3.55 -1.27
CA ILE A 18 -12.29 -4.72 -1.52
C ILE A 18 -13.71 -4.37 -1.11
N THR A 19 -14.67 -4.70 -1.97
CA THR A 19 -16.10 -4.50 -1.71
C THR A 19 -16.91 -5.62 -2.34
N ASN A 20 -18.17 -5.75 -1.94
CA ASN A 20 -19.10 -6.69 -2.56
C ASN A 20 -19.91 -6.02 -3.69
N PRO A 21 -20.53 -6.79 -4.60
CA PRO A 21 -21.28 -6.22 -5.73
C PRO A 21 -22.42 -5.28 -5.32
N ALA A 22 -23.11 -5.55 -4.20
CA ALA A 22 -24.22 -4.71 -3.74
C ALA A 22 -23.73 -3.32 -3.29
N THR A 23 -22.62 -3.26 -2.55
CA THR A 23 -21.99 -1.99 -2.16
C THR A 23 -21.42 -1.26 -3.38
N ALA A 24 -20.83 -1.98 -4.35
CA ALA A 24 -20.35 -1.38 -5.59
C ALA A 24 -21.48 -0.73 -6.40
N LEU A 25 -22.63 -1.40 -6.54
CA LEU A 25 -23.81 -0.86 -7.22
C LEU A 25 -24.30 0.44 -6.56
N ARG A 26 -24.41 0.44 -5.23
CA ARG A 26 -24.83 1.63 -4.47
C ARG A 26 -23.89 2.81 -4.68
N LEU A 27 -22.57 2.57 -4.74
CA LEU A 27 -21.58 3.61 -5.04
C LEU A 27 -21.78 4.18 -6.45
N VAL A 28 -22.02 3.33 -7.45
CA VAL A 28 -22.30 3.76 -8.83
C VAL A 28 -23.57 4.60 -8.90
N GLU A 29 -24.66 4.18 -8.25
CA GLU A 29 -25.92 4.93 -8.19
C GLU A 29 -25.74 6.30 -7.51
N GLN A 30 -24.96 6.36 -6.42
CA GLN A 30 -24.65 7.62 -5.74
C GLN A 30 -23.76 8.54 -6.59
N ALA A 31 -22.87 7.98 -7.41
CA ALA A 31 -22.01 8.73 -8.31
C ALA A 31 -22.82 9.48 -9.37
N GLN A 32 -23.92 8.91 -9.87
CA GLN A 32 -24.81 9.56 -10.84
C GLN A 32 -25.50 10.81 -10.27
N GLN A 33 -25.63 10.89 -8.94
CA GLN A 33 -26.35 11.95 -8.25
C GLN A 33 -25.42 12.96 -7.55
N THR A 34 -24.11 12.75 -7.60
CA THR A 34 -23.14 13.58 -6.89
C THR A 34 -22.21 14.27 -7.89
N PRO A 35 -21.92 15.58 -7.74
CA PRO A 35 -20.95 16.27 -8.58
C PRO A 35 -19.58 15.61 -8.51
N PHE A 36 -19.04 15.24 -9.67
CA PHE A 36 -17.76 14.56 -9.80
C PHE A 36 -16.62 15.30 -9.09
N PHE A 37 -15.78 14.54 -8.37
CA PHE A 37 -14.54 15.02 -7.77
C PHE A 37 -13.34 14.29 -8.39
N TRP A 38 -12.28 15.04 -8.70
CA TRP A 38 -11.21 14.59 -9.58
C TRP A 38 -10.21 13.63 -8.94
N ILE A 39 -10.12 13.62 -7.61
CA ILE A 39 -9.29 12.65 -6.87
C ILE A 39 -10.14 11.41 -6.66
N ASP A 40 -9.84 10.35 -7.40
CA ASP A 40 -10.65 9.13 -7.52
C ASP A 40 -10.84 8.38 -6.19
N ASP A 41 -9.77 8.22 -5.42
CA ASP A 41 -9.81 7.49 -4.15
C ASP A 41 -10.64 8.24 -3.09
N THR A 42 -10.47 9.56 -3.03
CA THR A 42 -11.25 10.49 -2.22
C THR A 42 -12.70 10.55 -2.70
N TRP A 43 -12.94 10.49 -4.01
CA TRP A 43 -14.27 10.52 -4.60
C TRP A 43 -15.06 9.27 -4.24
N VAL A 44 -14.53 8.08 -4.58
CA VAL A 44 -15.23 6.82 -4.42
C VAL A 44 -15.29 6.38 -2.96
N THR A 45 -14.13 6.29 -2.30
CA THR A 45 -14.04 5.72 -0.94
C THR A 45 -14.18 6.76 0.16
N GLY A 46 -14.10 8.04 -0.17
CA GLY A 46 -14.38 9.14 0.74
C GLY A 46 -15.81 9.67 0.58
N ILE A 47 -16.03 10.48 -0.46
CA ILE A 47 -17.25 11.30 -0.65
C ILE A 47 -18.49 10.44 -0.87
N LEU A 48 -18.48 9.52 -1.85
CA LEU A 48 -19.64 8.67 -2.16
C LEU A 48 -19.95 7.71 -1.01
N ARG A 49 -18.92 7.09 -0.45
CA ARG A 49 -19.02 6.21 0.73
C ARG A 49 -19.65 6.92 1.93
N GLU A 50 -19.16 8.13 2.27
CA GLU A 50 -19.65 8.91 3.42
C GLU A 50 -21.13 9.25 3.25
N LYS A 51 -21.56 9.68 2.06
CA LYS A 51 -22.98 9.94 1.76
C LYS A 51 -23.89 8.74 1.96
N LEU A 52 -23.38 7.54 1.66
CA LEU A 52 -24.11 6.28 1.80
C LEU A 52 -24.00 5.65 3.20
N ASN A 53 -23.26 6.30 4.12
CA ASN A 53 -22.93 5.80 5.46
C ASN A 53 -22.35 4.37 5.44
N ILE A 54 -21.48 4.07 4.47
CA ILE A 54 -20.81 2.78 4.39
C ILE A 54 -19.60 2.79 5.32
N SER A 55 -19.51 1.81 6.22
CA SER A 55 -18.37 1.63 7.14
C SER A 55 -17.12 1.13 6.42
N MET A 56 -15.94 1.57 6.87
CA MET A 56 -14.66 1.05 6.41
C MET A 56 -14.06 0.08 7.42
N GLN A 57 -13.44 -0.98 6.91
CA GLN A 57 -12.59 -1.86 7.70
C GLN A 57 -11.13 -1.66 7.28
N HIS A 58 -10.28 -1.32 8.25
CA HIS A 58 -8.87 -1.08 8.01
C HIS A 58 -8.11 -2.40 7.86
N LEU A 59 -7.47 -2.58 6.70
CA LEU A 59 -6.57 -3.71 6.42
C LEU A 59 -5.10 -3.28 6.36
N ASN A 60 -4.77 -2.10 6.89
CA ASN A 60 -3.43 -1.51 6.85
C ASN A 60 -2.36 -2.39 7.50
N ALA A 61 -2.74 -3.30 8.42
CA ALA A 61 -1.81 -4.25 9.03
C ALA A 61 -1.25 -5.27 8.02
N TRP A 62 -1.96 -5.52 6.93
CA TRP A 62 -1.64 -6.49 5.88
C TRP A 62 -1.05 -5.84 4.63
N TYR A 63 -0.89 -4.52 4.65
CA TYR A 63 -0.40 -3.72 3.54
C TYR A 63 0.87 -2.96 3.93
N SER A 64 1.78 -2.81 2.97
CA SER A 64 2.96 -1.96 3.09
C SER A 64 3.05 -0.97 1.94
N ALA A 65 3.32 0.30 2.25
CA ALA A 65 3.68 1.31 1.26
C ALA A 65 5.18 1.27 0.89
N ASN A 66 5.99 0.50 1.61
CA ASN A 66 7.43 0.39 1.42
C ASN A 66 7.75 -0.94 0.71
N ALA A 67 8.50 -0.86 -0.39
CA ALA A 67 8.86 -2.03 -1.18
C ALA A 67 9.87 -2.93 -0.45
N GLU A 68 10.66 -2.36 0.45
CA GLU A 68 11.68 -3.04 1.24
C GLU A 68 11.07 -4.14 2.11
N PHE A 69 9.85 -3.95 2.61
CA PHE A 69 9.15 -5.00 3.35
C PHE A 69 8.79 -6.20 2.45
N MET A 70 8.45 -5.95 1.19
CA MET A 70 8.20 -7.01 0.22
C MET A 70 9.50 -7.74 -0.16
N ASP A 71 10.60 -7.00 -0.34
CA ASP A 71 11.94 -7.59 -0.56
C ASP A 71 12.33 -8.51 0.61
N CYS A 72 12.16 -8.02 1.85
CA CYS A 72 12.42 -8.80 3.05
C CYS A 72 11.52 -10.04 3.13
N CYS A 73 10.24 -9.95 2.75
CA CYS A 73 9.36 -11.11 2.66
C CYS A 73 9.89 -12.15 1.68
N VAL A 74 10.20 -11.76 0.44
CA VAL A 74 10.73 -12.69 -0.58
C VAL A 74 12.01 -13.35 -0.09
N ARG A 75 12.91 -12.60 0.54
CA ARG A 75 14.15 -13.13 1.11
C ARG A 75 13.89 -14.16 2.21
N ASP A 76 13.00 -13.85 3.15
CA ASP A 76 12.73 -14.73 4.29
C ASP A 76 11.90 -15.96 3.89
N LEU A 77 11.01 -15.83 2.91
CA LEU A 77 10.26 -16.94 2.30
C LEU A 77 11.19 -17.93 1.57
N LYS A 78 12.30 -17.43 1.00
CA LYS A 78 13.34 -18.26 0.36
C LYS A 78 14.38 -18.80 1.35
N SER A 79 14.36 -18.35 2.61
CA SER A 79 15.31 -18.79 3.63
C SER A 79 14.97 -20.20 4.12
N GLN A 80 15.90 -20.84 4.84
CA GLN A 80 15.67 -22.18 5.41
C GLN A 80 14.45 -22.25 6.37
N SER A 81 14.09 -21.13 7.00
CA SER A 81 12.93 -21.07 7.90
C SER A 81 11.61 -20.86 7.17
N SER A 82 11.62 -20.45 5.89
CA SER A 82 10.43 -20.16 5.08
C SER A 82 9.36 -19.39 5.84
N TYR A 83 9.72 -18.27 6.47
CA TYR A 83 8.77 -17.54 7.31
C TYR A 83 7.67 -16.90 6.47
N GLU A 84 6.42 -17.10 6.87
CA GLU A 84 5.27 -16.40 6.29
C GLU A 84 5.50 -14.87 6.30
N CYS A 85 5.03 -14.22 5.25
CA CYS A 85 5.05 -12.76 5.14
C CYS A 85 3.91 -12.15 5.95
N GLU A 86 4.18 -11.08 6.70
CA GLU A 86 3.13 -10.32 7.43
C GLU A 86 2.27 -9.46 6.50
N TYR A 87 2.75 -9.20 5.28
CA TYR A 87 2.12 -8.33 4.29
C TYR A 87 1.62 -9.16 3.10
N PHE A 88 0.41 -8.85 2.64
CA PHE A 88 -0.19 -9.49 1.46
C PHE A 88 -0.07 -8.61 0.22
N VAL A 89 0.05 -7.28 0.42
CA VAL A 89 0.05 -6.29 -0.65
C VAL A 89 1.11 -5.23 -0.38
N GLY A 90 1.89 -4.89 -1.41
CA GLY A 90 2.85 -3.79 -1.36
C GLY A 90 3.50 -3.52 -2.72
N PRO A 91 4.24 -2.40 -2.86
CA PRO A 91 4.92 -2.08 -4.10
C PRO A 91 6.08 -3.00 -4.39
N ASN A 92 6.43 -3.12 -5.67
CA ASN A 92 7.61 -3.84 -6.11
C ASN A 92 8.90 -3.01 -6.18
N GLY A 93 8.83 -1.72 -5.86
CA GLY A 93 9.98 -0.82 -5.87
C GLY A 93 10.67 -0.75 -7.23
N GLY A 94 9.94 -1.00 -8.33
CA GLY A 94 10.49 -1.03 -9.69
C GLY A 94 11.09 -2.38 -10.12
N ASP A 95 11.12 -3.39 -9.25
CA ASP A 95 11.56 -4.74 -9.60
C ASP A 95 10.37 -5.61 -10.06
N ASN A 96 10.19 -5.73 -11.36
CA ASN A 96 9.12 -6.54 -11.95
C ASN A 96 9.23 -8.03 -11.62
N LYS A 97 10.44 -8.54 -11.32
CA LYS A 97 10.65 -9.93 -10.94
C LYS A 97 10.16 -10.21 -9.53
N MET A 98 10.21 -9.22 -8.64
CA MET A 98 9.82 -9.34 -7.25
C MET A 98 8.39 -9.87 -7.08
N LEU A 99 7.45 -9.44 -7.93
CA LEU A 99 6.06 -9.91 -7.89
C LEU A 99 5.95 -11.41 -8.17
N VAL A 100 6.67 -11.89 -9.20
CA VAL A 100 6.68 -13.32 -9.56
C VAL A 100 7.32 -14.14 -8.44
N GLU A 101 8.42 -13.67 -7.88
CA GLU A 101 9.11 -14.36 -6.78
C GLU A 101 8.26 -14.39 -5.50
N PHE A 102 7.56 -13.30 -5.20
CA PHE A 102 6.65 -13.23 -4.06
C PHE A 102 5.52 -14.25 -4.21
N LEU A 103 4.78 -14.20 -5.32
CA LEU A 103 3.65 -15.10 -5.56
C LEU A 103 4.08 -16.58 -5.55
N HIS A 104 5.18 -16.91 -6.21
CA HIS A 104 5.70 -18.28 -6.26
C HIS A 104 6.08 -18.84 -4.88
N ASN A 105 6.61 -18.01 -3.97
CA ASN A 105 6.99 -18.50 -2.64
C ASN A 105 5.84 -18.44 -1.62
N VAL A 106 4.89 -17.51 -1.77
CA VAL A 106 3.68 -17.49 -0.93
C VAL A 106 2.77 -18.68 -1.24
N GLU A 107 2.72 -19.16 -2.48
CA GLU A 107 1.98 -20.37 -2.85
C GLU A 107 2.39 -21.60 -2.02
N LYS A 108 3.68 -21.73 -1.70
CA LYS A 108 4.18 -22.81 -0.82
C LYS A 108 3.58 -22.73 0.58
N CYS A 109 3.38 -21.51 1.09
CA CYS A 109 2.75 -21.31 2.39
C CYS A 109 1.27 -21.73 2.40
N TYR A 110 0.58 -21.72 1.24
CA TYR A 110 -0.78 -22.23 1.13
C TYR A 110 -0.84 -23.76 1.33
N PHE A 111 0.23 -24.47 0.99
CA PHE A 111 0.38 -25.91 1.20
C PHE A 111 1.08 -26.25 2.53
N ASP A 112 1.03 -25.36 3.52
CA ASP A 112 1.64 -25.51 4.85
C ASP A 112 3.17 -25.74 4.83
N GLU A 113 3.87 -25.32 3.77
CA GLU A 113 5.33 -25.43 3.64
C GLU A 113 6.09 -24.23 4.22
N CYS A 114 5.41 -23.37 4.98
CA CYS A 114 5.98 -22.18 5.62
C CYS A 114 5.83 -22.21 7.14
N SER A 115 6.76 -21.54 7.82
CA SER A 115 6.69 -21.38 9.27
C SER A 115 5.96 -20.09 9.64
N LYS A 116 5.13 -20.13 10.68
CA LYS A 116 4.58 -18.91 11.29
C LYS A 116 5.73 -18.01 11.77
N ARG A 117 5.68 -16.74 11.40
CA ARG A 117 6.68 -15.75 11.80
C ARG A 117 6.48 -15.37 13.28
N PRO A 118 7.49 -15.57 14.15
CA PRO A 118 7.37 -15.21 15.55
C PRO A 118 7.47 -13.67 15.74
N PRO A 119 6.90 -13.10 16.82
CA PRO A 119 6.88 -11.65 17.06
C PRO A 119 8.25 -10.97 17.12
N GLU A 120 9.29 -11.72 17.48
CA GLU A 120 10.69 -11.27 17.54
C GLU A 120 11.31 -11.14 16.14
N LYS A 121 10.76 -11.85 15.16
CA LYS A 121 11.17 -11.83 13.74
C LYS A 121 10.21 -11.03 12.87
N SER A 122 9.35 -10.21 13.47
CA SER A 122 8.49 -9.28 12.72
C SER A 122 9.35 -8.39 11.82
N LEU A 123 8.93 -8.24 10.57
CA LEU A 123 9.58 -7.44 9.56
C LEU A 123 9.69 -5.98 10.01
N LYS A 124 8.72 -5.47 10.77
CA LYS A 124 8.79 -4.12 11.37
C LYS A 124 9.99 -3.93 12.31
N LYS A 125 10.53 -5.04 12.85
CA LYS A 125 11.69 -5.05 13.77
C LYS A 125 12.98 -5.48 13.07
N THR A 126 12.90 -6.39 12.10
CA THR A 126 14.08 -7.07 11.55
C THR A 126 14.34 -6.80 10.09
N CYS A 127 13.41 -6.21 9.35
CA CYS A 127 13.64 -5.90 7.94
C CYS A 127 14.63 -4.74 7.82
N VAL A 128 15.77 -5.05 7.20
CA VAL A 128 16.75 -4.06 6.77
C VAL A 128 16.69 -4.02 5.25
N GLY A 129 16.28 -2.86 4.72
CA GLY A 129 16.23 -2.61 3.28
C GLY A 129 17.64 -2.46 2.70
N SER A 130 17.85 -2.99 1.50
CA SER A 130 19.09 -2.78 0.75
C SER A 130 19.02 -1.44 0.01
N ALA A 131 20.12 -0.68 0.01
CA ALA A 131 20.21 0.52 -0.83
C ALA A 131 20.22 0.12 -2.31
N LYS A 132 19.08 0.30 -3.00
CA LYS A 132 18.95 -0.04 -4.45
C LYS A 132 19.62 1.01 -5.34
N HIS A 133 19.60 2.28 -4.93
CA HIS A 133 20.32 3.36 -5.58
C HIS A 133 21.05 4.19 -4.52
N LEU A 134 22.38 4.24 -4.59
CA LEU A 134 23.11 5.32 -3.96
C LEU A 134 22.74 6.58 -4.74
N LEU A 135 22.03 7.49 -4.08
CA LEU A 135 21.74 8.79 -4.68
C LEU A 135 23.08 9.39 -5.12
N PRO A 136 23.22 9.83 -6.39
CA PRO A 136 24.41 10.57 -6.77
C PRO A 136 24.54 11.77 -5.84
N ASP A 137 25.78 12.12 -5.48
CA ASP A 137 26.07 13.28 -4.64
C ASP A 137 25.28 14.48 -5.17
N HIS A 138 24.31 14.97 -4.40
CA HIS A 138 23.30 15.95 -4.85
C HIS A 138 23.89 17.34 -5.12
N GLY A 139 25.22 17.47 -5.04
CA GLY A 139 25.91 18.74 -4.99
C GLY A 139 25.62 19.46 -3.67
N SER A 140 26.54 20.32 -3.27
CA SER A 140 26.36 21.19 -2.11
C SER A 140 25.39 22.32 -2.45
N GLY A 141 24.27 22.42 -1.72
CA GLY A 141 23.36 23.56 -1.82
C GLY A 141 24.10 24.88 -1.53
N GLN A 142 24.04 25.82 -2.48
CA GLN A 142 24.61 27.15 -2.29
C GLN A 142 23.49 28.17 -2.10
N VAL A 143 23.52 28.88 -0.97
CA VAL A 143 22.69 30.08 -0.76
C VAL A 143 23.48 31.28 -1.28
N LYS A 144 22.97 31.91 -2.35
CA LYS A 144 23.50 33.20 -2.82
C LYS A 144 22.44 34.27 -2.58
N GLN A 145 22.87 35.38 -2.00
CA GLN A 145 22.04 36.56 -1.87
C GLN A 145 21.75 37.12 -3.26
N VAL A 146 20.47 37.26 -3.60
CA VAL A 146 20.03 37.95 -4.82
C VAL A 146 20.05 39.44 -4.51
N ALA A 147 20.81 40.22 -5.27
CA ALA A 147 20.73 41.68 -5.20
C ALA A 147 19.36 42.09 -5.76
N LEU A 148 18.58 42.77 -4.92
CA LEU A 148 17.33 43.44 -5.33
C LEU A 148 17.65 44.78 -5.98
#